data_AF-A0A4Q3UEN6-F1
#
_entry.id   AF-A0A4Q3UEN6-F1
#
_cell.length_a   1.000
_cell.length_b   1.000
_cell.length_c   1.000
_cell.angle_alpha   90.00
_cell.angle_beta   90.00
_cell.angle_gamma   90.00
#
_symmetry.space_group_name_H-M   'P 1'
#
loop_
_entity.id
_entity.type
_entity.pdbx_description
1 polymer ?
#
loop_
_entity_poly.entity_id
_entity_poly.type
_entity_poly.pdbx_seq_one_letter_code
_entity_poly.pdbx_strand_id
1 'polypeptide(L)'
;MTLRTLRPGDTIALVSPASPLDADRLAPITDILEAEGYRLKIFPNALLREDYLAGTDDERAADLMAAYNDPEVAAVLCTRGGYGCARLFPHLDLDRMAASGKPLIGFSDITTLHLALNRRGLATLHAPMALTLSYPRPEWVYESFRGALRGDFSTPYD
;
A
#
# COMPACT_ATOMS: atom_id res chain seq x y z
N MET A 1 -11.19 -12.02 11.19
CA MET A 1 -10.91 -10.69 10.59
C MET A 1 -11.48 -10.72 9.20
N THR A 2 -12.17 -9.66 8.77
CA THR A 2 -12.76 -9.58 7.42
C THR A 2 -12.03 -8.51 6.65
N LEU A 3 -11.58 -8.82 5.43
CA LEU A 3 -10.96 -7.85 4.55
C LEU A 3 -12.00 -6.84 4.06
N ARG A 4 -11.70 -5.54 4.16
CA ARG A 4 -12.45 -4.51 3.43
C ARG A 4 -12.09 -4.62 1.96
N THR A 5 -13.08 -4.94 1.14
CA THR A 5 -12.95 -4.93 -0.33
C THR A 5 -13.18 -3.51 -0.86
N LEU A 6 -12.56 -3.22 -2.00
CA LEU A 6 -12.63 -1.94 -2.68
C LEU A 6 -13.66 -1.98 -3.82
N ARG A 7 -14.23 -0.82 -4.13
CA ARG A 7 -15.19 -0.62 -5.23
C ARG A 7 -14.76 0.55 -6.11
N PRO A 8 -15.16 0.58 -7.39
CA PRO A 8 -14.95 1.76 -8.22
C PRO A 8 -15.43 3.03 -7.52
N GLY A 9 -14.60 4.08 -7.57
CA GLY A 9 -14.78 5.35 -6.86
C GLY A 9 -13.97 5.47 -5.57
N ASP A 10 -13.52 4.36 -4.98
CA ASP A 10 -12.69 4.36 -3.77
C ASP A 10 -11.32 4.99 -4.03
N THR A 11 -10.78 5.66 -3.00
CA THR A 11 -9.44 6.26 -3.04
C THR A 11 -8.42 5.31 -2.42
N ILE A 12 -7.32 5.07 -3.13
CA ILE A 12 -6.16 4.31 -2.66
C ILE A 12 -5.04 5.31 -2.35
N ALA A 13 -4.55 5.29 -1.11
CA ALA A 13 -3.37 6.07 -0.73
C ALA A 13 -2.10 5.40 -1.25
N LEU A 14 -1.17 6.17 -1.78
CA LEU A 14 0.18 5.71 -2.13
C LEU A 14 1.19 6.30 -1.13
N VAL A 15 1.91 5.42 -0.42
CA VAL A 15 2.88 5.79 0.63
C VAL A 15 4.15 4.94 0.54
N SER A 16 5.27 5.45 1.08
CA SER A 16 6.58 4.80 0.99
C SER A 16 7.18 4.52 2.37
N PRO A 17 6.74 3.49 3.11
CA PRO A 17 7.22 3.24 4.47
C PRO A 17 8.65 2.65 4.52
N ALA A 18 9.18 2.18 3.38
CA ALA A 18 10.50 1.57 3.27
C ALA A 18 11.42 2.38 2.33
N SER A 19 11.80 1.79 1.20
CA SER A 19 12.73 2.37 0.22
C SER A 19 12.02 3.26 -0.83
N PRO A 20 12.75 4.17 -1.50
CA PRO A 20 12.15 5.16 -2.40
C PRO A 20 11.68 4.57 -3.73
N LEU A 21 10.63 5.19 -4.30
CA LEU A 21 10.14 4.96 -5.65
C LEU A 21 10.55 6.13 -6.56
N ASP A 22 11.03 5.83 -7.75
CA ASP A 22 11.33 6.85 -8.75
C ASP A 22 10.05 7.40 -9.37
N ALA A 23 9.97 8.72 -9.57
CA ALA A 23 8.75 9.40 -10.02
C ALA A 23 8.26 8.93 -11.41
N ASP A 24 9.17 8.49 -12.28
CA ASP A 24 8.85 7.92 -13.60
C ASP A 24 8.04 6.61 -13.52
N ARG A 25 7.97 5.99 -12.34
CA ARG A 25 7.19 4.77 -12.09
C ARG A 25 5.73 5.03 -11.78
N LEU A 26 5.33 6.27 -11.49
CA LEU A 26 3.97 6.60 -11.06
C LEU A 26 2.93 6.38 -12.15
N ALA A 27 3.19 6.85 -13.37
CA ALA A 27 2.19 6.84 -14.44
C ALA A 27 1.59 5.44 -14.69
N PRO A 28 2.39 4.36 -14.85
CA PRO A 28 1.83 3.01 -15.00
C PRO A 28 0.90 2.57 -13.86
N ILE A 29 1.20 2.95 -12.61
CA ILE A 29 0.40 2.57 -11.44
C ILE A 29 -0.92 3.33 -11.44
N THR A 30 -0.87 4.63 -11.72
CA THR A 30 -2.05 5.49 -11.85
C THR A 30 -2.97 4.94 -12.94
N ASP A 31 -2.43 4.64 -14.12
CA ASP A 31 -3.20 4.12 -15.26
C ASP A 31 -3.90 2.79 -14.91
N ILE A 32 -3.20 1.87 -14.25
CA ILE A 32 -3.77 0.57 -13.83
C ILE A 32 -4.94 0.77 -12.85
N LEU A 33 -4.80 1.67 -11.87
CA LEU A 33 -5.82 1.88 -10.84
C LEU A 33 -7.00 2.69 -11.36
N GLU A 34 -6.77 3.72 -12.17
CA GLU A 34 -7.82 4.54 -12.77
C GLU A 34 -8.64 3.76 -13.81
N ALA A 35 -8.02 2.83 -14.55
CA ALA A 35 -8.74 1.93 -15.46
C ALA A 35 -9.77 1.04 -14.73
N GLU A 36 -9.53 0.72 -13.45
CA GLU A 36 -10.46 -0.01 -12.59
C GLU A 36 -11.46 0.92 -11.87
N GLY A 37 -11.37 2.23 -12.10
CA GLY A 37 -12.22 3.26 -11.51
C GLY A 37 -11.80 3.69 -10.10
N TYR A 38 -10.59 3.36 -9.64
CA TYR A 38 -10.07 3.86 -8.37
C TYR A 38 -9.43 5.24 -8.54
N ARG A 39 -9.32 5.99 -7.44
CA ARG A 39 -8.54 7.24 -7.39
C ARG A 39 -7.24 7.00 -6.65
N LEU A 40 -6.11 7.41 -7.22
CA LEU A 40 -4.83 7.33 -6.53
C LEU A 40 -4.53 8.66 -5.83
N LYS A 41 -4.33 8.62 -4.51
CA LYS A 41 -3.89 9.78 -3.70
C LYS A 41 -2.45 9.58 -3.28
N ILE A 42 -1.55 10.35 -3.89
CA ILE A 42 -0.10 10.30 -3.60
C ILE A 42 0.17 11.20 -2.39
N PHE A 43 0.76 10.62 -1.35
CA PHE A 43 1.10 11.39 -0.15
C PHE A 43 2.41 12.17 -0.32
N PRO A 44 2.59 13.31 0.38
CA PRO A 44 3.64 14.27 0.08
C PRO A 44 5.07 13.70 0.11
N ASN A 45 5.33 12.73 0.98
CA ASN A 45 6.65 12.15 1.17
C ASN A 45 6.85 10.84 0.37
N ALA A 46 5.85 10.39 -0.39
CA ALA A 46 5.88 9.12 -1.11
C ALA A 46 7.02 9.01 -2.14
N LEU A 47 7.56 10.13 -2.63
CA LEU A 47 8.65 10.17 -3.62
C LEU A 47 9.97 10.72 -3.04
N LEU A 48 10.05 10.97 -1.74
CA LEU A 48 11.29 11.41 -1.12
C LEU A 48 12.35 10.30 -1.18
N ARG A 49 13.61 10.72 -1.11
CA ARG A 49 14.77 9.86 -1.10
C ARG A 49 15.79 10.42 -0.12
N GLU A 50 16.13 9.61 0.86
CA GLU A 50 17.18 9.83 1.84
C GLU A 50 18.06 8.57 1.84
N ASP A 51 19.12 8.59 1.03
CA ASP A 51 19.96 7.42 0.73
C ASP A 51 19.13 6.18 0.31
N TYR A 52 19.04 5.19 1.22
CA TYR A 52 18.35 3.92 1.01
C TYR A 52 16.85 3.98 1.34
N LEU A 53 16.40 5.04 2.02
CA LEU A 53 15.06 5.19 2.58
C LEU A 53 14.24 6.22 1.81
N ALA A 54 12.92 6.09 1.85
CA ALA A 54 12.01 7.05 1.21
C ALA A 54 11.76 8.29 2.09
N GLY A 55 12.83 8.96 2.50
CA GLY A 55 12.80 10.02 3.50
C GLY A 55 13.12 9.53 4.92
N THR A 56 13.08 10.47 5.86
CA THR A 56 13.29 10.23 7.30
C THR A 56 12.23 9.28 7.89
N ASP A 57 12.48 8.77 9.11
CA ASP A 57 11.48 7.96 9.82
C ASP A 57 10.20 8.78 10.10
N ASP A 58 10.35 10.06 10.45
CA ASP A 58 9.22 10.97 10.72
C ASP A 58 8.37 11.25 9.47
N GLU A 59 8.98 11.53 8.32
CA GLU A 59 8.26 11.78 7.05
C GLU A 59 7.46 10.54 6.60
N ARG A 60 8.09 9.35 6.66
CA ARG A 60 7.45 8.09 6.27
C ARG A 60 6.31 7.72 7.23
N ALA A 61 6.51 7.91 8.53
CA ALA A 61 5.45 7.69 9.52
C ALA A 61 4.32 8.71 9.39
N ALA A 62 4.63 9.98 9.11
CA ALA A 62 3.64 11.03 8.91
C ALA A 62 2.72 10.72 7.73
N ASP A 63 3.26 10.31 6.59
CA ASP A 63 2.45 9.89 5.43
C ASP A 63 1.57 8.68 5.75
N LEU A 64 2.13 7.67 6.42
CA LEU A 64 1.38 6.48 6.78
C LEU A 64 0.23 6.80 7.74
N MET A 65 0.50 7.58 8.80
CA MET A 65 -0.53 8.01 9.75
C MET A 65 -1.57 8.92 9.09
N ALA A 66 -1.17 9.83 8.21
CA ALA A 66 -2.08 10.69 7.47
C ALA A 66 -3.02 9.86 6.58
N ALA A 67 -2.51 8.86 5.87
CA ALA A 67 -3.33 7.96 5.05
C ALA A 67 -4.35 7.17 5.88
N TYR A 68 -3.95 6.69 7.06
CA TYR A 68 -4.86 6.01 7.98
C TYR A 68 -5.89 6.94 8.64
N ASN A 69 -5.58 8.22 8.79
CA ASN A 69 -6.48 9.23 9.36
C ASN A 69 -7.42 9.87 8.34
N ASP A 70 -7.11 9.80 7.06
CA ASP A 70 -7.87 10.44 6.00
C ASP A 70 -9.20 9.68 5.70
N PRO A 71 -10.38 10.27 5.94
CA PRO A 71 -11.65 9.58 5.73
C PRO A 71 -11.94 9.25 4.26
N GLU A 72 -11.27 9.88 3.29
CA GLU A 72 -11.46 9.59 1.87
C GLU A 72 -10.74 8.31 1.43
N VAL A 73 -9.72 7.88 2.19
CA VAL A 73 -8.87 6.72 1.85
C VAL A 73 -9.58 5.42 2.22
N ALA A 74 -9.69 4.51 1.23
CA ALA A 74 -10.24 3.18 1.40
C ALA A 74 -9.18 2.11 1.67
N ALA A 75 -7.97 2.27 1.14
CA ALA A 75 -6.84 1.34 1.30
C ALA A 75 -5.50 2.06 1.18
N VAL A 76 -4.42 1.42 1.66
CA VAL A 76 -3.06 1.98 1.64
C VAL A 76 -2.13 1.07 0.84
N LEU A 77 -1.70 1.53 -0.33
CA LEU A 77 -0.75 0.86 -1.22
C LEU A 77 0.68 1.34 -0.94
N CYS A 78 1.56 0.40 -0.62
CA CYS A 78 2.98 0.69 -0.46
C CYS A 78 3.66 0.79 -1.83
N THR A 79 4.53 1.79 -1.99
CA THR A 79 5.29 1.99 -3.22
C THR A 79 6.24 0.83 -3.51
N ARG A 80 7.00 0.40 -2.50
CA ARG A 80 7.89 -0.77 -2.53
C ARG A 80 8.33 -1.18 -1.13
N GLY A 81 8.94 -2.37 -1.04
CA GLY A 81 9.65 -2.85 0.13
C GLY A 81 11.13 -2.49 0.05
N GLY A 82 11.94 -3.13 0.89
CA GLY A 82 13.37 -2.87 1.02
C GLY A 82 13.76 -2.99 2.48
N TYR A 83 14.00 -1.85 3.12
CA TYR A 83 14.23 -1.77 4.55
C TYR A 83 13.67 -0.45 5.07
N GLY A 84 13.22 -0.43 6.32
CA GLY A 84 12.82 0.78 7.04
C GLY A 84 11.50 0.68 7.78
N CYS A 85 10.64 -0.30 7.48
CA CYS A 85 9.33 -0.40 8.11
C CYS A 85 9.38 -0.59 9.63
N ALA A 86 10.30 -1.43 10.12
CA ALA A 86 10.45 -1.68 11.56
C ALA A 86 10.84 -0.42 12.35
N ARG A 87 11.54 0.54 11.71
CA ARG A 87 11.97 1.80 12.32
C ARG A 87 10.80 2.73 12.61
N LEU A 88 9.68 2.55 11.92
CA LEU A 88 8.52 3.42 12.05
C LEU A 88 7.71 3.15 13.32
N PHE A 89 7.84 1.98 13.95
CA PHE A 89 6.96 1.61 15.08
C PHE A 89 6.87 2.61 16.23
N PRO A 90 7.94 3.31 16.66
CA PRO A 90 7.84 4.36 17.68
C PRO A 90 6.99 5.56 17.27
N HIS A 91 6.71 5.74 15.98
CA HIS A 91 6.01 6.88 15.40
C HIS A 91 4.57 6.54 14.96
N LEU A 92 4.13 5.29 15.11
CA LEU A 92 2.84 4.79 14.60
C LEU A 92 1.85 4.48 15.72
N ASP A 93 0.62 4.94 15.56
CA ASP A 93 -0.53 4.48 16.34
C ASP A 93 -1.17 3.28 15.64
N LEU A 94 -0.59 2.10 15.90
CA LEU A 94 -0.99 0.86 15.25
C LEU A 94 -2.43 0.42 15.60
N ASP A 95 -2.92 0.80 16.77
CA ASP A 95 -4.30 0.47 17.19
C ASP A 95 -5.30 1.31 16.40
N ARG A 96 -5.02 2.60 16.21
CA ARG A 96 -5.82 3.47 15.35
C ARG A 96 -5.76 3.04 13.88
N MET A 97 -4.58 2.67 13.38
CA MET A 97 -4.44 2.12 12.03
C MET A 97 -5.31 0.86 11.86
N ALA A 98 -5.26 -0.06 12.83
CA ALA A 98 -6.06 -1.28 12.78
C ALA A 98 -7.57 -1.01 12.86
N ALA A 99 -7.99 -0.09 13.73
CA ALA A 99 -9.39 0.31 13.89
C ALA A 99 -10.00 0.95 12.64
N SER A 100 -9.18 1.49 11.73
CA SER A 100 -9.65 2.08 10.47
C SER A 100 -10.30 1.08 9.50
N GLY A 101 -9.96 -0.21 9.61
CA GLY A 101 -10.38 -1.23 8.65
C GLY A 101 -9.81 -1.08 7.23
N LYS A 102 -8.88 -0.14 7.00
CA LYS A 102 -8.26 0.11 5.69
C LYS A 102 -7.13 -0.90 5.45
N PRO A 103 -7.21 -1.76 4.43
CA PRO A 103 -6.19 -2.78 4.21
C PRO A 103 -4.87 -2.11 3.80
N LEU A 104 -3.78 -2.59 4.41
CA LEU A 104 -2.42 -2.35 3.93
C LEU A 104 -2.15 -3.29 2.75
N ILE A 105 -1.57 -2.77 1.67
CA ILE A 105 -1.27 -3.52 0.45
C ILE A 105 0.23 -3.42 0.17
N GLY A 106 0.90 -4.56 0.10
CA GLY A 106 2.31 -4.66 -0.28
C GLY A 106 2.96 -5.96 0.18
N PHE A 107 4.26 -6.14 -0.07
CA PHE A 107 4.99 -7.34 0.35
C PHE A 107 6.45 -7.03 0.72
N SER A 108 7.26 -8.06 1.00
CA SER A 108 8.66 -7.92 1.42
C SER A 108 8.78 -7.21 2.78
N ASP A 109 9.57 -6.14 2.94
CA ASP A 109 9.71 -5.41 4.22
C ASP A 109 8.38 -4.96 4.84
N ILE A 110 7.37 -4.73 3.99
CA ILE A 110 5.99 -4.41 4.40
C ILE A 110 5.38 -5.51 5.29
N THR A 111 5.87 -6.75 5.22
CA THR A 111 5.50 -7.86 6.11
C THR A 111 5.63 -7.48 7.58
N THR A 112 6.60 -6.63 7.94
CA THR A 112 6.73 -6.11 9.31
C THR A 112 5.48 -5.37 9.78
N LEU A 113 4.92 -4.50 8.93
CA LEU A 113 3.67 -3.78 9.22
C LEU A 113 2.46 -4.72 9.16
N HIS A 114 2.41 -5.64 8.18
CA HIS A 114 1.35 -6.65 8.08
C HIS A 114 1.20 -7.42 9.39
N LEU A 115 2.29 -7.97 9.93
CA LEU A 115 2.27 -8.72 11.18
C LEU A 115 1.76 -7.89 12.36
N ALA A 116 2.20 -6.63 12.47
CA ALA A 116 1.81 -5.74 13.55
C ALA A 116 0.31 -5.37 13.51
N LEU A 117 -0.23 -5.17 12.29
CA LEU A 117 -1.63 -4.82 12.06
C LEU A 117 -2.54 -6.05 12.13
N ASN A 118 -2.14 -7.20 11.58
CA ASN A 118 -2.89 -8.45 11.70
C ASN A 118 -3.03 -8.85 13.17
N ARG A 119 -1.98 -8.71 13.98
CA ARG A 119 -2.06 -8.99 15.42
C ARG A 119 -3.09 -8.12 16.16
N ARG A 120 -3.52 -7.01 15.56
CA ARG A 120 -4.54 -6.07 16.06
C ARG A 120 -5.91 -6.20 15.41
N GLY A 121 -6.15 -7.23 14.60
CA GLY A 121 -7.48 -7.45 14.01
C GLY A 121 -7.66 -6.93 12.59
N LEU A 122 -6.68 -6.22 12.02
CA LEU A 122 -6.80 -5.70 10.66
C LEU A 122 -6.39 -6.76 9.64
N ALA A 123 -7.31 -7.13 8.76
CA ALA A 123 -6.99 -7.92 7.58
C ALA A 123 -6.22 -7.04 6.57
N THR A 124 -5.13 -7.56 6.02
CA THR A 124 -4.27 -6.87 5.06
C THR A 124 -4.05 -7.72 3.81
N LEU A 125 -3.48 -7.12 2.76
CA LEU A 125 -3.20 -7.77 1.48
C LEU A 125 -1.69 -7.87 1.25
N HIS A 126 -1.16 -9.08 1.33
CA HIS A 126 0.20 -9.38 0.89
C HIS A 126 0.20 -9.56 -0.64
N ALA A 127 0.50 -8.49 -1.36
CA ALA A 127 0.20 -8.36 -2.79
C ALA A 127 1.22 -7.45 -3.50
N PRO A 128 1.25 -7.42 -4.86
CA PRO A 128 2.12 -6.54 -5.61
C PRO A 128 2.09 -5.08 -5.14
N MET A 129 3.27 -4.47 -5.11
CA MET A 129 3.44 -3.05 -4.77
C MET A 129 3.48 -2.19 -6.03
N ALA A 130 3.47 -0.88 -5.85
CA ALA A 130 3.49 0.06 -6.95
C ALA A 130 4.70 -0.17 -7.90
N LEU A 131 5.91 -0.37 -7.35
CA LEU A 131 7.09 -0.73 -8.12
C LEU A 131 6.93 -2.05 -8.90
N THR A 132 6.21 -3.03 -8.35
CA THR A 132 5.98 -4.30 -9.04
C THR A 132 5.09 -4.12 -10.26
N LEU A 133 4.08 -3.27 -10.13
CA LEU A 133 3.10 -2.97 -11.18
C LEU A 133 3.66 -2.00 -12.23
N SER A 134 4.70 -1.22 -11.91
CA SER A 134 5.34 -0.27 -12.83
C SER A 134 6.25 -0.90 -13.90
N TYR A 135 6.38 -2.21 -13.91
CA TYR A 135 7.10 -2.95 -14.95
C TYR A 135 6.15 -3.91 -15.66
N PRO A 136 6.43 -4.29 -16.92
CA PRO A 136 5.68 -5.33 -17.59
C PRO A 136 5.63 -6.61 -16.75
N ARG A 137 4.42 -7.14 -16.58
CA ARG A 137 4.15 -8.43 -15.95
C ARG A 137 3.25 -9.27 -16.86
N PRO A 138 3.27 -10.60 -16.69
CA PRO A 138 2.20 -11.44 -17.23
C PRO A 138 0.83 -10.95 -16.73
N GLU A 139 -0.20 -11.06 -17.58
CA GLU A 139 -1.54 -10.51 -17.29
C GLU A 139 -2.12 -11.02 -15.97
N TRP A 140 -1.87 -12.29 -15.65
CA TRP A 140 -2.36 -12.89 -14.41
C TRP A 140 -1.94 -12.15 -13.13
N VAL A 141 -0.81 -11.43 -13.15
CA VAL A 141 -0.36 -10.63 -11.99
C VAL A 141 -1.31 -9.45 -11.79
N TYR A 142 -1.73 -8.80 -12.87
CA TYR A 142 -2.68 -7.69 -12.82
C TYR A 142 -4.08 -8.20 -12.48
N GLU A 143 -4.53 -9.30 -13.07
CA GLU A 143 -5.82 -9.94 -12.76
C GLU A 143 -5.91 -10.32 -11.28
N SER A 144 -4.89 -11.02 -10.75
CA SER A 144 -4.84 -11.41 -9.34
C SER A 144 -4.83 -10.20 -8.41
N PHE A 145 -4.07 -9.15 -8.74
CA PHE A 145 -4.06 -7.90 -7.97
C PHE A 145 -5.44 -7.24 -7.95
N ARG A 146 -6.05 -7.02 -9.13
CA ARG A 146 -7.37 -6.42 -9.28
C ARG A 146 -8.46 -7.24 -8.57
N GLY A 147 -8.41 -8.57 -8.70
CA GLY A 147 -9.28 -9.50 -8.01
C GLY A 147 -9.17 -9.35 -6.49
N ALA A 148 -7.95 -9.38 -5.96
CA ALA A 148 -7.71 -9.27 -4.52
C ALA A 148 -8.25 -7.95 -3.93
N LEU A 149 -8.17 -6.83 -4.67
CA LEU A 149 -8.78 -5.57 -4.26
C LEU A 149 -10.30 -5.69 -4.10
N ARG A 150 -10.96 -6.50 -4.92
CA ARG A 150 -12.41 -6.76 -4.88
C ARG A 150 -12.80 -7.92 -3.95
N GLY A 151 -11.82 -8.62 -3.37
CA GLY A 151 -12.04 -9.81 -2.54
C GLY A 151 -12.18 -11.12 -3.33
N ASP A 152 -11.78 -11.13 -4.60
CA ASP A 152 -11.64 -12.33 -5.42
C ASP A 152 -10.18 -12.80 -5.35
N PHE A 153 -9.97 -13.98 -4.76
CA PHE A 153 -8.64 -14.56 -4.58
C PHE A 153 -8.36 -15.71 -5.53
N SER A 154 -9.15 -15.84 -6.60
CA SER A 154 -8.92 -16.85 -7.63
C SER A 154 -7.55 -16.65 -8.29
N THR A 155 -6.91 -17.76 -8.64
CA THR A 155 -5.68 -17.79 -9.42
C THR A 155 -5.95 -18.40 -10.79
N PRO A 156 -5.11 -18.13 -11.80
CA PRO A 156 -5.25 -18.77 -13.12
C PRO A 156 -5.11 -20.30 -13.12
N TYR A 157 -4.79 -20.88 -11.96
CA TYR A 157 -4.57 -22.32 -11.77
C TYR A 157 -5.69 -22.98 -10.96
N ASP A 158 -6.71 -22.24 -10.54
CA ASP A 158 -7.87 -22.75 -9.80
C ASP A 158 -8.93 -23.39 -10.71
#